data_AF-A0A2U1TPQ1-F1
#
_entry.id   AF-A0A2U1TPQ1-F1
#
_cell.length_a   1.000
_cell.length_b   1.000
_cell.length_c   1.000
_cell.angle_alpha   90.00
_cell.angle_beta   90.00
_cell.angle_gamma   90.00
#
_symmetry.space_group_name_H-M   'P 1'
#
loop_
_entity.id
_entity.type
_entity.pdbx_description
1 polymer ?
#
loop_
_entity_poly.entity_id
_entity_poly.type
_entity_poly.pdbx_seq_one_letter_code
_entity_poly.pdbx_strand_id
1 'polypeptide(L)' 'MKKYLCLFAFPLLTTACTETKPPVCWGKIEIGRHVYDQPIYDKRQELRDTRYLVGDSFKYTWVSKSKFTDLSEYRANFN' A
#
# COMPACT_ATOMS: atom_id res chain seq x y z
N MET A 1 14.77 -18.94 53.46
CA MET A 1 15.64 -18.75 52.27
C MET A 1 15.51 -19.97 51.34
N LYS A 2 15.66 -19.75 50.02
CA LYS A 2 15.66 -20.69 48.86
C LYS A 2 14.27 -20.98 48.25
N LYS A 3 13.81 -20.23 47.23
CA LYS A 3 14.14 -20.18 45.77
C LYS A 3 13.73 -21.45 45.01
N TYR A 4 12.65 -21.41 44.24
CA TYR A 4 12.42 -22.08 42.91
C TYR A 4 11.18 -21.40 42.29
N LEU A 5 11.32 -20.40 41.41
CA LEU A 5 11.46 -20.53 39.95
C LEU A 5 10.35 -21.36 39.30
N CYS A 6 9.23 -20.71 38.94
CA CYS A 6 8.37 -21.16 37.84
C CYS A 6 8.07 -19.96 36.95
N LEU A 7 9.03 -19.69 36.06
CA LEU A 7 8.80 -18.93 34.83
C LEU A 7 7.74 -19.68 34.03
N PHE A 8 6.48 -19.26 34.12
CA PHE A 8 5.50 -19.64 33.12
C PHE A 8 5.62 -18.68 31.94
N ALA A 9 6.03 -19.29 30.83
CA ALA A 9 6.33 -18.72 29.53
C ALA A 9 5.39 -17.56 29.15
N PHE A 10 6.02 -16.43 28.83
CA PHE A 10 5.44 -15.41 27.96
C PHE A 10 4.85 -16.11 26.72
N PRO A 11 3.55 -15.97 26.42
CA PRO A 11 3.10 -16.32 25.09
C PRO A 11 3.84 -15.40 24.13
N LEU A 12 4.63 -16.02 23.26
CA LEU A 12 5.26 -15.38 22.12
C LEU A 12 4.22 -14.47 21.45
N LEU A 13 4.45 -13.17 21.53
CA LEU A 13 3.83 -12.19 20.65
C LEU A 13 4.28 -12.56 19.24
N THR A 14 3.59 -13.51 18.60
CA THR A 14 3.70 -13.73 17.16
C THR A 14 3.06 -12.51 16.52
N THR A 15 3.84 -11.45 16.45
CA THR A 15 3.60 -10.35 15.54
C THR A 15 3.55 -10.99 14.16
N ALA A 16 2.33 -11.21 13.66
CA ALA A 16 2.15 -11.53 12.27
C ALA A 16 2.57 -10.27 11.51
N CYS A 17 3.85 -10.19 11.16
CA CYS A 17 4.33 -9.25 10.16
C CYS A 17 3.59 -9.61 8.88
N THR A 18 2.46 -8.94 8.67
CA THR A 18 1.81 -8.93 7.37
C THR A 18 2.81 -8.25 6.45
N GLU A 19 3.33 -9.00 5.49
CA GLU A 19 4.32 -8.53 4.54
C GLU A 19 3.69 -7.38 3.73
N THR A 20 3.90 -6.15 4.20
CA THR A 20 3.39 -4.95 3.55
C THR A 20 4.24 -4.74 2.31
N LYS A 21 3.73 -5.18 1.17
CA LYS A 21 4.36 -4.91 -0.12
C LYS A 21 4.57 -3.38 -0.23
N PRO A 22 5.81 -2.90 -0.42
CA PRO A 22 6.04 -1.47 -0.58
C PRO A 22 5.35 -0.96 -1.85
N PRO A 23 4.93 0.31 -1.89
CA PRO A 23 4.42 0.90 -3.13
C PRO A 23 5.53 0.94 -4.18
N VAL A 24 5.16 0.69 -5.44
CA VAL A 24 6.10 0.74 -6.57
C VAL A 24 6.42 2.20 -6.95
N CYS A 25 5.46 3.10 -6.75
CA CYS A 25 5.56 4.51 -7.05
C CYS A 25 4.37 5.26 -6.48
N TRP A 26 4.40 6.58 -6.60
CA TRP A 26 3.30 7.45 -6.20
C TRP A 26 2.65 8.11 -7.42
N GLY A 27 1.37 8.42 -7.27
CA GLY A 27 0.61 9.24 -8.21
C GLY A 27 -0.23 10.26 -7.45
N LYS A 28 -0.70 11.30 -8.13
CA LYS A 28 -1.56 12.33 -7.54
C LYS A 28 -2.99 12.17 -8.01
N ILE A 29 -3.93 12.14 -7.07
CA ILE A 29 -5.37 12.11 -7.35
C ILE A 29 -6.00 13.37 -6.77
N GLU A 30 -6.87 14.01 -7.56
CA GLU A 30 -7.70 15.11 -7.07
C GLU A 30 -9.04 14.57 -6.58
N ILE A 31 -9.35 14.85 -5.31
CA ILE A 31 -10.63 14.50 -4.69
C ILE A 31 -11.25 15.78 -4.14
N GLY A 32 -12.36 16.21 -4.75
CA GLY A 32 -12.95 17.50 -4.45
C GLY A 32 -12.07 18.65 -4.96
N ARG A 33 -11.42 19.38 -4.06
CA ARG A 33 -10.48 20.49 -4.36
C ARG A 33 -9.07 20.26 -3.79
N HIS A 34 -8.78 19.03 -3.36
CA HIS A 34 -7.51 18.66 -2.75
C HIS A 34 -6.82 17.60 -3.58
N VAL A 35 -5.50 17.77 -3.74
CA VAL A 35 -4.63 16.81 -4.40
C VAL A 35 -3.98 15.94 -3.33
N TYR A 36 -4.14 14.63 -3.46
CA TYR A 36 -3.59 13.64 -2.56
C TYR A 36 -2.54 12.81 -3.27
N ASP A 37 -1.39 12.63 -2.62
CA ASP A 37 -0.41 11.63 -3.04
C ASP A 37 -0.94 10.24 -2.70
N GLN A 38 -0.83 9.33 -3.66
CA GLN A 38 -1.45 8.02 -3.62
C GLN A 38 -0.44 6.92 -3.95
N PRO A 39 -0.21 5.98 -3.03
CA PRO A 39 0.71 4.88 -3.26
C PRO A 39 0.10 3.89 -4.26
N ILE A 40 0.86 3.60 -5.33
CA ILE A 40 0.49 2.65 -6.37
C ILE A 40 1.29 1.36 -6.17
N TYR A 41 0.59 0.25 -6.09
CA TYR A 41 1.16 -1.07 -5.81
C TYR A 41 1.21 -1.97 -7.05
N ASP A 42 0.34 -1.72 -8.02
CA ASP A 42 0.24 -2.53 -9.23
C ASP A 42 -0.42 -1.75 -10.37
N LYS A 43 -0.27 -2.24 -11.60
CA LYS A 43 -0.91 -1.73 -12.82
C LYS A 43 -1.44 -2.89 -13.63
N ARG A 44 -2.67 -2.75 -14.13
CA ARG A 44 -3.24 -3.65 -15.11
C ARG A 44 -3.80 -2.90 -16.31
N GLN A 45 -3.68 -3.51 -17.47
CA GLN A 45 -4.33 -3.04 -18.68
C GLN A 45 -5.68 -3.75 -18.82
N GLU A 46 -6.77 -3.01 -18.76
CA GLU A 46 -8.08 -3.45 -19.22
C GLU A 46 -8.31 -2.98 -20.65
N LEU A 47 -9.23 -3.63 -21.37
CA LEU A 47 -9.47 -3.50 -22.82
C LEU A 47 -9.36 -2.07 -23.39
N ARG A 48 -9.76 -1.05 -22.63
CA ARG A 48 -9.70 0.36 -23.04
C ARG A 48 -9.17 1.30 -21.97
N ASP A 49 -8.71 0.77 -20.83
CA ASP A 49 -8.32 1.59 -19.69
C ASP A 49 -7.15 0.96 -18.94
N THR A 50 -6.23 1.80 -18.47
CA THR A 50 -5.18 1.37 -17.55
C THR A 50 -5.68 1.60 -16.14
N ARG A 51 -5.65 0.58 -15.29
CA ARG A 51 -6.01 0.72 -13.88
C ARG A 51 -4.79 0.51 -13.00
N TYR A 52 -4.74 1.27 -11.92
CA TYR A 52 -3.70 1.22 -10.90
C TYR A 52 -4.29 0.72 -9.59
N LEU A 53 -3.60 -0.19 -8.93
CA LEU A 53 -3.96 -0.65 -7.60
C LEU A 53 -3.46 0.37 -6.58
N VAL A 54 -4.40 1.04 -5.92
CA VAL A 54 -4.11 2.11 -4.95
C VAL A 54 -4.51 1.61 -3.58
N GLY A 55 -3.56 1.60 -2.66
CA GLY A 55 -3.68 0.96 -1.34
C GLY A 55 -3.78 1.92 -0.18
N ASP A 56 -3.68 1.35 1.03
CA ASP A 56 -3.71 2.03 2.32
C ASP A 56 -5.05 2.73 2.62
N SER A 57 -5.23 3.99 2.22
CA SER A 57 -6.49 4.73 2.43
C SER A 57 -7.63 4.27 1.52
N PHE A 58 -7.32 3.65 0.38
CA PHE A 58 -8.31 3.25 -0.64
C PHE A 58 -8.64 1.76 -0.60
N LYS A 59 -8.27 1.05 0.48
CA LYS A 59 -8.57 -0.38 0.68
C LYS A 59 -8.12 -1.29 -0.50
N TYR A 60 -6.99 -0.97 -1.12
CA TYR A 60 -6.43 -1.73 -2.25
C TYR A 60 -7.43 -1.83 -3.42
N THR A 61 -7.87 -0.69 -3.91
CA THR A 61 -8.86 -0.58 -4.99
C THR A 61 -8.18 -0.27 -6.32
N TRP A 62 -8.72 -0.85 -7.40
CA TRP A 62 -8.31 -0.53 -8.77
C TRP A 62 -8.95 0.78 -9.23
N VAL A 63 -8.12 1.78 -9.48
CA VAL A 63 -8.54 3.11 -9.90
C VAL A 63 -8.08 3.36 -11.34
N SER A 64 -8.98 3.91 -12.17
CA SER A 64 -8.69 4.27 -13.55
C SER A 64 -7.58 5.33 -13.63
N LYS A 65 -6.73 5.21 -14.65
CA LYS A 65 -5.71 6.23 -14.99
C LYS A 65 -6.30 7.63 -15.08
N SER A 66 -7.54 7.77 -15.55
CA SER A 66 -8.20 9.06 -15.73
C SER A 66 -8.49 9.80 -14.41
N LYS A 67 -8.36 9.13 -13.26
CA LYS A 67 -8.55 9.74 -11.93
C LYS A 67 -7.27 10.39 -11.39
N PHE A 68 -6.12 10.12 -12.01
CA PHE A 68 -4.86 10.70 -11.60
C PHE A 68 -4.60 12.00 -12.35
N THR A 69 -4.24 13.04 -11.62
CA THR A 69 -3.82 14.34 -12.18
C THR A 69 -2.34 14.33 -12.53
N ASP A 70 -1.53 13.53 -11.83
CA ASP A 70 -0.11 13.34 -12.11
C ASP A 70 0.30 11.87 -11.90
N LEU A 71 1.01 11.30 -12.88
CA LEU A 71 1.59 9.96 -12.87
C LEU A 71 3.06 9.97 -13.33
N SER A 72 3.73 11.12 -13.23
CA SER A 72 5.11 11.29 -13.70
C SER A 72 6.08 10.38 -12.95
N GLU A 73 5.91 10.27 -11.63
CA GLU A 73 6.72 9.40 -10.78
C GLU A 73 6.49 7.90 -11.10
N TYR A 74 5.24 7.50 -11.39
CA TYR A 74 4.93 6.15 -11.87
C TYR A 74 5.72 5.79 -13.14
N ARG A 75 5.80 6.70 -14.12
CA ARG A 75 6.51 6.43 -15.39
C ARG A 75 8.01 6.22 -15.21
N ALA A 76 8.64 6.84 -14.20
CA ALA A 76 10.06 6.72 -13.96
C ALA A 76 10.45 5.34 -13.39
N ASN A 77 9.57 4.71 -12.62
CA ASN A 77 9.88 3.48 -11.88
C ASN A 77 9.44 2.18 -12.58
N PHE A 78 8.74 2.27 -13.72
CA PHE A 78 8.26 1.11 -14.49
C PHE A 78 8.94 0.95 -15.86
N ASN A 79 10.02 1.70 -16.12
CA ASN A 79 10.82 1.61 -17.36
C ASN A 79 12.02 0.67 -17.19
#